data_AF-A0A076FRL0-F1
#
_entry.id   AF-A0A076FRL0-F1
#
_cell.length_a   1.000
_cell.length_b   1.000
_cell.length_c   1.000
_cell.angle_alpha   90.00
_cell.angle_beta   90.00
_cell.angle_gamma   90.00
#
_symmetry.space_group_name_H-M   'P 1'
#
loop_
_entity.id
_entity.type
_entity.pdbx_description
1 polymer ?
#
loop_
_entity_poly.entity_id
_entity_poly.type
_entity_poly.pdbx_seq_one_letter_code
_entity_poly.pdbx_strand_id
1 'polypeptide(L)'
;MPNGPLDNYRKKASFDWRRMKLVYDTVDTIKLKHDIWSFMESHPLFKHTEATRSLDDERHITTKRMYTIYNERFLPLEKIIEDP
;
A
#
# COMPACT_ATOMS: atom_id res chain seq x y z
N MET A 1 9.39 9.92 -13.55
CA MET A 1 9.94 9.38 -12.28
C MET A 1 10.75 10.48 -11.63
N PRO A 2 10.89 10.50 -10.28
CA PRO A 2 11.67 11.54 -9.63
C PRO A 2 13.15 11.41 -9.99
N ASN A 3 13.77 12.56 -10.28
CA ASN A 3 15.21 12.67 -10.46
C ASN A 3 15.92 12.33 -9.13
N GLY A 4 17.06 11.66 -9.18
CA GLY A 4 17.82 11.29 -7.99
C GLY A 4 18.93 10.28 -8.25
N PRO A 5 19.64 9.82 -7.21
CA PRO A 5 20.80 8.92 -7.33
C PRO A 5 20.45 7.56 -7.96
N LEU A 6 19.16 7.21 -8.03
CA LEU A 6 18.67 5.98 -8.64
C LEU A 6 18.25 6.13 -10.11
N ASP A 7 18.21 7.35 -10.65
CA ASP A 7 17.68 7.63 -11.99
C ASP A 7 18.50 6.95 -13.11
N ASN A 8 19.82 6.96 -13.00
CA ASN A 8 20.72 6.26 -13.93
C ASN A 8 20.44 4.75 -14.01
N TYR A 9 19.97 4.11 -12.93
CA TYR A 9 19.58 2.71 -12.92
C TYR A 9 18.18 2.50 -13.51
N ARG A 10 17.21 3.37 -13.17
CA ARG A 10 15.84 3.29 -13.73
C ARG A 10 15.83 3.44 -15.26
N LYS A 11 16.72 4.27 -15.81
CA LYS A 11 16.90 4.46 -17.26
C LYS A 11 17.48 3.24 -17.99
N LYS A 12 18.12 2.31 -17.29
CA LYS A 12 18.68 1.08 -17.88
C LYS A 12 17.63 -0.01 -18.09
N ALA A 13 16.39 0.18 -17.62
CA ALA A 13 15.33 -0.80 -17.84
C ALA A 13 15.06 -0.98 -19.34
N SER A 14 15.09 -2.22 -19.81
CA SER A 14 14.83 -2.58 -21.22
C SER A 14 13.34 -2.79 -21.53
N PHE A 15 12.46 -2.57 -20.55
CA PHE A 15 11.02 -2.78 -20.67
C PHE A 15 10.23 -1.70 -19.92
N ASP A 16 8.95 -1.54 -20.26
CA ASP A 16 8.04 -0.65 -19.54
C ASP A 16 7.54 -1.33 -18.25
N TRP A 17 7.98 -0.81 -17.11
CA TRP A 17 7.57 -1.30 -15.78
C TRP A 17 6.06 -1.24 -15.55
N ARG A 18 5.33 -0.31 -16.21
CA ARG A 18 3.87 -0.22 -16.09
C ARG A 18 3.20 -1.44 -16.73
N ARG A 19 3.70 -1.86 -17.89
CA ARG A 19 3.27 -3.09 -18.57
C ARG A 19 3.66 -4.33 -17.76
N MET A 20 4.87 -4.34 -17.18
CA MET A 20 5.30 -5.42 -16.29
C MET A 20 4.35 -5.58 -15.09
N LYS A 21 3.86 -4.48 -14.51
CA LYS A 21 2.93 -4.54 -13.37
C LYS A 21 1.64 -5.30 -13.71
N LEU A 22 1.14 -5.14 -14.94
CA LEU A 22 -0.05 -5.83 -15.44
C LEU A 22 0.14 -7.35 -15.67
N VAL A 23 1.39 -7.84 -15.61
CA VAL A 23 1.68 -9.29 -15.68
C VAL A 23 1.33 -9.98 -14.35
N TYR A 24 1.46 -9.25 -13.24
CA TYR A 24 1.24 -9.79 -11.89
C TYR A 24 -0.09 -9.36 -11.27
N ASP A 25 -0.59 -8.19 -11.65
CA ASP A 25 -1.76 -7.56 -11.06
C ASP A 25 -2.79 -7.20 -12.14
N THR A 26 -4.08 -7.36 -11.81
CA THR A 26 -5.16 -6.78 -12.62
C THR A 26 -5.23 -5.27 -12.39
N VAL A 27 -5.94 -4.57 -13.28
CA VAL A 27 -6.16 -3.12 -13.11
C VAL A 27 -6.86 -2.83 -11.79
N ASP A 28 -7.77 -3.68 -11.34
CA ASP A 28 -8.52 -3.47 -10.11
C ASP A 28 -7.71 -3.77 -8.86
N THR A 29 -6.83 -4.79 -8.87
CA THR A 29 -5.89 -4.99 -7.76
C THR A 29 -4.86 -3.87 -7.68
N ILE A 30 -4.45 -3.27 -8.83
CA ILE A 30 -3.59 -2.08 -8.84
C ILE A 30 -4.30 -0.89 -8.19
N LYS A 31 -5.56 -0.62 -8.54
CA LYS A 31 -6.36 0.47 -7.94
C LYS A 31 -6.53 0.26 -6.44
N LEU A 32 -6.93 -0.94 -6.03
CA LEU A 32 -7.10 -1.28 -4.63
C LEU A 32 -5.82 -1.07 -3.82
N LYS A 33 -4.67 -1.57 -4.31
CA LYS A 33 -3.37 -1.32 -3.65
C LYS A 33 -3.08 0.17 -3.56
N HIS A 34 -3.36 0.93 -4.60
CA HIS A 34 -3.18 2.38 -4.59
C HIS A 34 -4.04 3.07 -3.54
N ASP A 35 -5.32 2.69 -3.41
CA ASP A 35 -6.25 3.26 -2.44
C ASP A 35 -5.82 2.96 -1.00
N ILE A 36 -5.45 1.70 -0.73
CA ILE A 36 -4.92 1.27 0.58
C ILE A 36 -3.65 2.05 0.94
N TRP A 37 -2.69 2.16 0.02
CA TRP A 37 -1.43 2.86 0.29
C TRP A 37 -1.64 4.36 0.49
N SER A 38 -2.49 4.98 -0.32
CA SER A 38 -2.79 6.41 -0.21
C SER A 38 -3.47 6.72 1.12
N PHE A 39 -4.42 5.88 1.53
CA PHE A 39 -5.06 5.98 2.84
C PHE A 39 -4.04 5.87 3.97
N MET A 40 -3.22 4.81 3.99
CA MET A 40 -2.20 4.61 5.02
C MET A 40 -1.17 5.74 5.03
N GLU A 41 -0.75 6.24 3.86
CA GLU A 41 0.19 7.35 3.76
C GLU A 41 -0.38 8.62 4.40
N SER A 42 -1.66 8.91 4.20
CA SER A 42 -2.31 10.10 4.78
C SER A 42 -2.66 9.95 6.27
N HIS A 43 -2.94 8.73 6.72
CA HIS A 43 -3.57 8.49 8.02
C HIS A 43 -2.53 8.47 9.18
N PRO A 44 -2.73 9.26 10.25
CA PRO A 44 -1.72 9.48 11.30
C PRO A 44 -1.30 8.21 12.04
N LEU A 45 -2.21 7.24 12.22
CA LEU A 45 -1.88 5.95 12.86
C LEU A 45 -0.81 5.13 12.13
N PHE A 46 -0.57 5.36 10.83
CA PHE A 46 0.39 4.59 10.03
C PHE A 46 1.71 5.33 9.78
N LYS A 47 1.86 6.54 10.30
CA LYS A 47 3.12 7.27 10.23
C LYS A 47 4.21 6.52 10.99
N HIS A 48 5.40 6.49 10.38
CA HIS A 48 6.57 5.87 10.99
C HIS A 48 7.04 6.69 12.19
N THR A 49 7.55 6.01 13.21
CA THR A 49 8.19 6.63 14.37
C THR A 49 9.67 6.33 14.34
N GLU A 50 10.49 7.32 14.70
CA GLU A 50 11.95 7.16 14.76
C GLU A 50 12.40 6.33 15.97
N ALA A 51 11.57 6.26 17.01
CA ALA A 51 11.85 5.51 18.23
C ALA A 51 11.17 4.14 18.24
N THR A 52 11.87 3.16 18.81
CA THR A 52 11.31 1.84 19.15
C THR A 52 10.28 1.99 20.26
N ARG A 53 9.06 1.49 20.04
CA ARG A 53 8.00 1.51 21.04
C ARG A 53 8.14 0.36 22.04
N SER A 54 7.51 0.50 23.20
CA SER A 54 7.31 -0.62 24.11
C SER A 54 6.37 -1.68 23.49
N LEU A 55 6.39 -2.89 24.03
CA LEU A 55 5.51 -3.97 23.55
C LEU A 55 4.02 -3.62 23.72
N ASP A 56 3.66 -2.95 24.82
CA ASP A 56 2.28 -2.55 25.07
C ASP A 56 1.82 -1.43 24.14
N ASP A 57 2.70 -0.48 23.82
CA ASP A 57 2.41 0.55 22.83
C ASP A 57 2.24 -0.05 21.42
N GLU A 58 3.08 -1.02 21.04
CA GLU A 58 2.94 -1.73 19.76
C GLU A 58 1.62 -2.52 19.70
N ARG A 59 1.22 -3.18 20.78
CA ARG A 59 -0.09 -3.86 20.86
C ARG A 59 -1.23 -2.87 20.67
N HIS A 60 -1.20 -1.76 21.40
CA HIS A 60 -2.25 -0.73 21.34
C HIS A 60 -2.39 -0.11 19.95
N ILE A 61 -1.28 0.31 19.34
CA ILE A 61 -1.32 0.93 18.01
C ILE A 61 -1.72 -0.09 16.94
N THR A 62 -1.29 -1.35 17.06
CA THR A 62 -1.65 -2.41 16.12
C THR A 62 -3.15 -2.70 16.16
N THR A 63 -3.76 -2.79 17.35
CA THR A 63 -5.22 -2.94 17.48
C THR A 63 -5.97 -1.78 16.81
N LYS A 64 -5.54 -0.53 17.04
CA LYS A 64 -6.16 0.64 16.39
C LYS A 64 -6.05 0.60 14.87
N ARG A 65 -4.87 0.25 14.33
CA ARG A 65 -4.64 0.10 12.89
C ARG A 65 -5.55 -0.96 12.28
N MET A 66 -5.70 -2.11 12.94
CA MET A 66 -6.56 -3.20 12.50
C MET A 66 -8.02 -2.75 12.36
N TYR A 67 -8.60 -2.12 13.39
CA TYR A 67 -9.96 -1.60 13.29
C TYR A 67 -10.11 -0.48 12.25
N THR A 68 -9.08 0.36 12.09
CA THR A 68 -9.08 1.44 11.10
C THR A 68 -9.18 0.87 9.68
N ILE A 69 -8.35 -0.13 9.34
CA ILE A 69 -8.41 -0.80 8.02
C ILE A 69 -9.74 -1.51 7.82
N TYR A 70 -10.24 -2.19 8.85
CA TYR A 70 -11.51 -2.90 8.77
C TYR A 70 -12.69 -1.96 8.48
N ASN A 71 -12.73 -0.80 9.14
CA ASN A 71 -13.81 0.18 8.98
C ASN A 71 -13.78 0.88 7.62
N GLU A 72 -12.60 1.02 7.01
CA GLU A 72 -12.46 1.64 5.69
C GLU A 72 -13.07 0.80 4.55
N ARG A 73 -13.22 -0.52 4.77
CA ARG A 73 -13.90 -1.44 3.83
C ARG A 73 -13.40 -1.33 2.37
N PHE A 74 -12.08 -1.31 2.18
CA PHE A 74 -11.45 -1.21 0.86
C PHE A 74 -11.94 -2.23 -0.17
N LEU A 75 -12.30 -3.43 0.27
CA LEU A 75 -12.86 -4.52 -0.54
C LEU A 75 -14.17 -5.01 0.10
N PRO A 76 -15.32 -4.49 -0.34
CA PRO A 76 -16.61 -5.07 -0.01
C PRO A 76 -16.71 -6.50 -0.55
N LEU A 77 -17.44 -7.37 0.14
CA LEU A 77 -17.59 -8.78 -0.24
C LEU A 77 -18.16 -8.94 -1.65
N GLU A 78 -19.02 -8.01 -2.06
CA GLU A 78 -19.63 -7.95 -3.38
C GLU A 78 -18.58 -7.89 -4.50
N LYS A 79 -17.50 -7.12 -4.30
CA LYS A 79 -16.40 -7.01 -5.28
C LYS A 79 -15.50 -8.25 -5.33
N ILE A 80 -15.43 -9.01 -4.23
CA ILE A 80 -14.66 -10.27 -4.17
C ILE A 80 -15.40 -11.37 -4.95
N ILE A 81 -16.73 -11.33 -4.95
CA ILE A 81 -17.56 -12.33 -5.66
C ILE A 81 -17.54 -12.10 -7.18
N GLU A 82 -17.35 -10.86 -7.63
CA GLU A 82 -17.33 -10.49 -9.06
C GLU A 82 -16.02 -10.87 -9.78
N ASP A 83 -14.91 -11.07 -9.07
CA ASP A 83 -13.58 -11.40 -9.62
C ASP A 83 -12.91 -12.54 -8.79
N PRO A 84 -13.16 -13.82 -9.12
CA PRO A 84 -12.64 -14.99 -8.38
C PRO A 84 -11.12 -15.19 -8.44
#